data_AF-A0A2C9YMX7-F1
#
_entry.id   AF-A0A2C9YMX7-F1
#
_cell.length_a   1.000
_cell.length_b   1.000
_cell.length_c   1.000
_cell.angle_alpha   90.00
_cell.angle_beta   90.00
_cell.angle_gamma   90.00
#
_symmetry.space_group_name_H-M   'P 1'
#
loop_
_entity.id
_entity.type
_entity.pdbx_description
1 polymer ?
#
loop_
_entity_poly.entity_id
_entity_poly.type
_entity_poly.pdbx_seq_one_letter_code
_entity_poly.pdbx_strand_id
1 'polypeptide(L)'
;MNPQATLEAAKIAAETAANNAYITGVSAIFVALITGAITLRITWVNNKRQDDRWRADFFLKMKFEALTDFRQKSAVAMKSMQYFCSEKGNFELLKTLNLKEKDPHHQPPKRDYTTVYVTEESKQKFIKLTNEKARILENDFLELDKSYKVITIYLTKEEKEILEKFIEEMRRYEHFISGNIKNYGNGEDIRLLENFIHYSATVYKEGYQKLRVYENEADNVLIKHLFPEKVRRLVI
;
A
#
# COMPACT_ATOMS: atom_id res chain seq x y z
N MET A 1 -2.31 6.85 99.56
CA MET A 1 -2.50 6.15 98.27
C MET A 1 -1.99 4.73 98.43
N ASN A 2 -2.76 3.72 98.01
CA ASN A 2 -2.34 2.31 98.12
C ASN A 2 -1.34 1.99 96.99
N PRO A 3 -0.04 1.82 97.30
CA PRO A 3 1.00 1.62 96.27
C PRO A 3 0.79 0.35 95.44
N GLN A 4 0.08 -0.64 95.99
CA GLN A 4 -0.20 -1.91 95.33
C GLN A 4 -1.27 -1.76 94.25
N ALA A 5 -2.30 -0.94 94.49
CA ALA A 5 -3.32 -0.63 93.49
C ALA A 5 -2.75 0.20 92.32
N THR A 6 -1.79 1.09 92.60
CA THR A 6 -1.10 1.88 91.56
C THR A 6 -0.21 1.00 90.68
N LEU A 7 0.45 -0.01 91.26
CA LEU A 7 1.30 -0.96 90.53
C LEU A 7 0.50 -1.88 89.62
N GLU A 8 -0.64 -2.38 90.08
CA GLU A 8 -1.55 -3.21 89.28
C GLU A 8 -2.17 -2.44 88.11
N ALA A 9 -2.60 -1.19 88.35
CA ALA A 9 -3.12 -0.32 87.29
C ALA A 9 -2.06 -0.01 86.22
N ALA A 10 -0.80 0.23 86.64
CA ALA A 10 0.31 0.45 85.71
C ALA A 10 0.62 -0.80 84.87
N LYS A 11 0.52 -1.99 85.46
CA LYS A 11 0.74 -3.27 84.74
C LYS A 11 -0.35 -3.53 83.69
N ILE A 12 -1.62 -3.32 84.04
CA ILE A 12 -2.76 -3.48 83.11
C ILE A 12 -2.66 -2.47 81.95
N ALA A 13 -2.28 -1.23 82.25
CA ALA A 13 -2.07 -0.21 81.22
C ALA A 13 -0.91 -0.55 80.26
N ALA A 14 0.20 -1.09 80.79
CA ALA A 14 1.34 -1.51 79.98
C ALA A 14 1.02 -2.72 79.09
N GLU A 15 0.30 -3.72 79.60
CA GLU A 15 -0.15 -4.89 78.83
C GLU A 15 -1.16 -4.50 77.74
N THR A 16 -2.06 -3.57 78.04
CA THR A 16 -3.03 -3.04 77.06
C THR A 16 -2.32 -2.23 75.95
N ALA A 17 -1.33 -1.41 76.31
CA ALA A 17 -0.53 -0.66 75.35
C ALA A 17 0.31 -1.57 74.45
N ALA A 18 0.91 -2.63 75.01
CA ALA A 18 1.67 -3.63 74.26
C ALA A 18 0.78 -4.41 73.28
N ASN A 19 -0.41 -4.84 73.71
CA ASN A 19 -1.38 -5.51 72.84
C ASN A 19 -1.89 -4.59 71.73
N ASN A 20 -2.19 -3.33 72.04
CA ASN A 20 -2.61 -2.35 71.03
C ASN A 20 -1.49 -2.07 70.02
N ALA A 21 -0.24 -1.95 70.48
CA ALA A 21 0.91 -1.78 69.60
C ALA A 21 1.14 -3.01 68.70
N TYR A 22 0.96 -4.22 69.24
CA TYR A 22 1.04 -5.46 68.47
C TYR A 22 -0.08 -5.55 67.41
N ILE A 23 -1.34 -5.31 67.79
CA ILE A 23 -2.48 -5.31 66.87
C ILE A 23 -2.30 -4.23 65.79
N THR A 24 -1.85 -3.03 66.16
CA THR A 24 -1.59 -1.94 65.22
C THR A 24 -0.44 -2.29 64.27
N GLY A 25 0.66 -2.83 64.78
CA GLY A 25 1.80 -3.26 63.96
C GLY A 25 1.44 -4.39 62.99
N VAL A 26 0.73 -5.41 63.46
CA VAL A 26 0.26 -6.53 62.63
C VAL A 26 -0.74 -6.06 61.57
N SER A 27 -1.72 -5.22 61.95
CA SER A 27 -2.68 -4.66 61.00
C SER A 27 -2.01 -3.80 59.92
N ALA A 28 -1.00 -2.99 60.27
CA ALA A 28 -0.23 -2.19 59.32
C ALA A 28 0.54 -3.06 58.30
N ILE A 29 1.11 -4.19 58.73
CA ILE A 29 1.79 -5.15 57.85
C ILE A 29 0.78 -5.78 56.87
N PHE A 30 -0.39 -6.21 57.35
CA PHE A 30 -1.43 -6.78 56.48
C PHE A 30 -1.96 -5.76 55.45
N VAL A 31 -2.20 -4.51 55.87
CA VAL A 31 -2.63 -3.44 54.96
C VAL A 31 -1.57 -3.15 53.90
N ALA A 32 -0.28 -3.11 54.28
CA ALA A 32 0.81 -2.89 53.34
C ALA A 32 0.91 -4.04 52.31
N LEU A 33 0.74 -5.30 52.72
CA LEU A 33 0.75 -6.46 51.83
C LEU A 33 -0.43 -6.45 50.85
N ILE A 34 -1.65 -6.14 51.32
CA ILE A 34 -2.84 -6.04 50.46
C ILE A 34 -2.66 -4.91 49.46
N THR A 35 -2.18 -3.76 49.91
CA THR A 35 -1.93 -2.58 49.05
C THR A 35 -0.86 -2.88 48.01
N GLY A 36 0.23 -3.56 48.39
CA GLY A 36 1.28 -4.01 47.47
C GLY A 36 0.76 -4.99 46.42
N ALA A 37 -0.04 -5.99 46.82
CA ALA A 37 -0.64 -6.95 45.90
C ALA A 37 -1.62 -6.31 44.90
N ILE A 38 -2.45 -5.36 45.36
CA ILE A 38 -3.36 -4.60 44.49
C ILE A 38 -2.55 -3.74 43.51
N THR A 39 -1.51 -3.06 43.99
CA THR A 39 -0.65 -2.21 43.15
C THR A 39 0.06 -3.03 42.07
N LEU A 40 0.64 -4.19 42.43
CA LEU A 40 1.26 -5.10 41.47
C LEU A 40 0.26 -5.61 40.42
N ARG A 41 -0.96 -5.94 40.84
CA ARG A 41 -2.02 -6.38 39.92
C ARG A 41 -2.43 -5.25 38.97
N ILE A 42 -2.58 -4.02 39.46
CA ILE A 42 -2.89 -2.85 38.63
C ILE A 42 -1.76 -2.56 37.64
N THR A 43 -0.51 -2.58 38.09
CA THR A 43 0.67 -2.37 37.22
C THR A 43 0.76 -3.45 36.14
N TRP A 44 0.54 -4.72 36.49
CA TRP A 44 0.52 -5.81 35.51
C TRP A 44 -0.59 -5.66 34.47
N VAL A 45 -1.82 -5.32 34.90
CA VAL A 45 -2.94 -5.07 33.99
C VAL A 45 -2.67 -3.86 33.09
N ASN A 46 -2.09 -2.79 33.62
CA ASN A 46 -1.74 -1.60 32.84
C ASN A 46 -0.63 -1.89 31.82
N ASN A 47 0.41 -2.63 32.20
CA ASN A 47 1.46 -3.07 31.26
C ASN A 47 0.87 -3.95 30.15
N LYS A 48 0.03 -4.93 30.48
CA LYS A 48 -0.64 -5.76 29.48
C LYS A 48 -1.52 -4.93 28.53
N ARG A 49 -2.29 -3.97 29.06
CA ARG A 49 -3.08 -3.04 28.24
C ARG A 49 -2.21 -2.15 27.36
N GLN A 50 -1.03 -1.74 27.84
CA GLN A 50 -0.08 -0.95 27.09
C GLN A 50 0.56 -1.78 25.96
N ASP A 51 0.92 -3.03 26.23
CA ASP A 51 1.42 -3.97 25.21
C ASP A 51 0.36 -4.27 24.15
N ASP A 52 -0.89 -4.50 24.57
CA ASP A 52 -2.00 -4.74 23.65
C ASP A 52 -2.29 -3.52 22.77
N ARG A 53 -2.24 -2.30 23.35
CA ARG A 53 -2.33 -1.03 22.59
C ARG A 53 -1.17 -0.88 21.62
N TRP A 54 0.07 -1.12 22.06
CA TRP A 54 1.24 -1.02 21.21
C TRP A 54 1.17 -1.99 20.02
N ARG A 55 0.72 -3.24 20.25
CA ARG A 55 0.50 -4.22 19.18
C ARG A 55 -0.58 -3.77 18.20
N ALA A 56 -1.68 -3.21 18.69
CA ALA A 56 -2.75 -2.69 17.85
C ALA A 56 -2.27 -1.49 17.01
N ASP A 57 -1.57 -0.53 17.61
CA ASP A 57 -1.02 0.63 16.92
C ASP A 57 0.03 0.22 15.87
N PHE A 58 0.91 -0.73 16.22
CA PHE A 58 1.88 -1.30 15.29
C PHE A 58 1.21 -2.00 14.11
N PHE A 59 0.19 -2.83 14.37
CA PHE A 59 -0.58 -3.49 13.31
C PHE A 59 -1.28 -2.48 12.38
N LEU A 60 -1.92 -1.45 12.95
CA LEU A 60 -2.57 -0.39 12.16
C LEU A 60 -1.56 0.38 11.31
N LYS A 61 -0.38 0.69 11.85
CA LYS A 61 0.70 1.34 11.11
C LYS A 61 1.17 0.49 9.93
N MET A 62 1.48 -0.78 10.16
CA MET A 62 1.90 -1.71 9.11
C MET A 62 0.84 -1.86 8.02
N LYS A 63 -0.44 -1.94 8.41
CA LYS A 63 -1.57 -1.96 7.47
C LYS A 63 -1.63 -0.66 6.65
N PHE A 64 -1.52 0.50 7.28
CA PHE A 64 -1.56 1.79 6.59
C PHE A 64 -0.41 1.97 5.60
N GLU A 65 0.80 1.57 5.98
CA GLU A 65 1.98 1.59 5.13
C GLU A 65 1.79 0.67 3.91
N ALA A 66 1.29 -0.56 4.11
CA ALA A 66 1.01 -1.49 3.01
C ALA A 66 -0.08 -0.97 2.04
N LEU A 67 -1.16 -0.40 2.56
CA LEU A 67 -2.23 0.21 1.75
C LEU A 67 -1.68 1.38 0.90
N THR A 68 -0.86 2.24 1.52
CA THR A 68 -0.28 3.41 0.85
C THR A 68 0.77 3.02 -0.20
N ASP A 69 1.63 2.05 0.12
CA ASP A 69 2.65 1.52 -0.79
C ASP A 69 2.00 0.90 -2.04
N PHE A 70 0.95 0.08 -1.85
CA PHE A 70 0.19 -0.48 -2.97
C PHE A 70 -0.42 0.63 -3.84
N ARG A 71 -1.08 1.62 -3.22
CA ARG A 71 -1.69 2.74 -3.94
C ARG A 71 -0.67 3.52 -4.78
N GLN A 72 0.49 3.81 -4.19
CA GLN A 72 1.57 4.53 -4.87
C GLN A 72 2.10 3.72 -6.05
N LYS A 73 2.39 2.43 -5.85
CA LYS A 73 2.91 1.55 -6.90
C LYS A 73 1.89 1.31 -8.01
N SER A 74 0.61 1.24 -7.68
CA SER A 74 -0.48 1.21 -8.66
C SER A 74 -0.45 2.42 -9.58
N ALA A 75 -0.38 3.62 -8.99
CA ALA A 75 -0.33 4.87 -9.76
C ALA A 75 0.91 4.97 -10.65
N VAL A 76 2.07 4.51 -10.16
CA VAL A 76 3.32 4.47 -10.94
C VAL A 76 3.18 3.50 -12.12
N ALA A 77 2.75 2.27 -11.88
CA ALA A 77 2.58 1.26 -12.93
C ALA A 77 1.55 1.71 -13.97
N MET A 78 0.44 2.30 -13.54
CA MET A 78 -0.59 2.87 -14.43
C MET A 78 -0.05 4.03 -15.27
N LYS A 79 0.85 4.85 -14.74
CA LYS A 79 1.52 5.92 -15.50
C LYS A 79 2.46 5.35 -16.56
N SER A 80 3.17 4.26 -16.25
CA SER A 80 4.03 3.57 -17.22
C SER A 80 3.21 2.90 -18.32
N MET A 81 2.06 2.32 -17.99
CA MET A 81 1.10 1.82 -18.99
C MET A 81 0.53 2.95 -19.86
N GLN A 82 0.21 4.09 -19.24
CA GLN A 82 -0.34 5.27 -19.92
C GLN A 82 0.58 5.76 -21.05
N TYR A 83 1.89 5.60 -20.91
CA TYR A 83 2.84 5.94 -21.97
C TYR A 83 2.43 5.32 -23.32
N PHE A 84 2.15 4.01 -23.33
CA PHE A 84 1.87 3.24 -24.53
C PHE A 84 0.48 3.47 -25.13
N CYS A 85 -0.40 4.23 -24.50
CA CYS A 85 -1.77 4.46 -24.97
C CYS A 85 -2.18 5.94 -24.98
N SER A 86 -1.29 6.82 -24.53
CA SER A 86 -1.50 8.27 -24.56
C SER A 86 -1.17 8.86 -25.92
N GLU A 87 -1.82 9.96 -26.27
CA GLU A 87 -1.49 10.71 -27.48
C GLU A 87 -0.05 11.22 -27.48
N LYS A 88 0.46 11.61 -26.30
CA LYS A 88 1.84 12.06 -26.12
C LYS A 88 2.85 10.93 -26.40
N GLY A 89 2.62 9.75 -25.85
CA GLY A 89 3.49 8.60 -26.10
C GLY A 89 3.41 8.12 -27.54
N ASN A 90 2.19 8.06 -28.11
CA ASN A 90 2.00 7.73 -29.52
C ASN A 90 2.73 8.73 -30.44
N PHE A 91 2.66 10.03 -30.15
CA PHE A 91 3.40 11.06 -30.89
C PHE A 91 4.92 10.85 -30.80
N GLU A 92 5.45 10.52 -29.62
CA GLU A 92 6.88 10.24 -29.46
C GLU A 92 7.30 8.99 -30.24
N LEU A 93 6.50 7.93 -30.22
CA LEU A 93 6.71 6.70 -30.98
C LEU A 93 6.73 6.98 -32.50
N LEU A 94 5.71 7.67 -33.01
CA LEU A 94 5.62 8.09 -34.42
C LEU A 94 6.83 8.93 -34.85
N LYS A 95 7.18 9.93 -34.04
CA LYS A 95 8.32 10.83 -34.30
C LYS A 95 9.65 10.07 -34.29
N THR A 96 9.83 9.13 -33.37
CA THR A 96 11.07 8.36 -33.23
C THR A 96 11.27 7.41 -34.41
N LEU A 97 10.19 6.77 -34.87
CA LEU A 97 10.21 5.93 -36.07
C LEU A 97 10.25 6.75 -37.37
N ASN A 98 10.02 8.07 -37.30
CA ASN A 98 9.89 8.97 -38.44
C ASN A 98 8.73 8.60 -39.40
N LEU A 99 7.64 8.08 -38.85
CA LEU A 99 6.39 7.90 -39.59
C LEU A 99 5.69 9.25 -39.78
N LYS A 100 5.25 9.52 -41.01
CA LYS A 100 4.53 10.75 -41.37
C LYS A 100 3.16 10.43 -41.94
N GLU A 101 2.17 11.26 -41.67
CA GLU A 101 0.87 11.09 -42.33
C GLU A 101 1.02 11.28 -43.84
N LYS A 102 0.35 10.42 -44.62
CA LYS A 102 0.28 10.55 -46.08
C LYS A 102 -0.42 11.84 -46.51
N ASP A 103 -1.38 12.30 -45.71
CA ASP A 103 -2.18 13.49 -45.96
C ASP A 103 -2.17 14.41 -44.72
N PRO A 104 -1.10 15.21 -44.52
CA PRO A 104 -0.90 16.01 -43.31
C PRO A 104 -1.90 17.16 -43.11
N HIS A 105 -2.66 17.51 -44.16
CA HIS A 105 -3.58 18.64 -44.15
C HIS A 105 -5.03 18.22 -43.89
N HIS A 106 -5.32 16.93 -43.82
CA HIS A 106 -6.67 16.43 -43.58
C HIS A 106 -7.09 16.62 -42.12
N GLN A 107 -8.31 17.14 -41.90
CA GLN A 107 -8.95 17.22 -40.59
C GLN A 107 -10.28 16.45 -40.59
N PRO A 108 -10.48 15.47 -39.68
CA PRO A 108 -9.57 15.00 -38.64
C PRO A 108 -8.38 14.18 -39.19
N PRO A 109 -7.24 14.06 -38.46
CA PRO A 109 -6.08 13.28 -38.92
C PRO A 109 -6.49 11.84 -39.28
N LYS A 110 -6.13 11.40 -40.49
CA LYS A 110 -6.49 10.05 -40.98
C LYS A 110 -5.71 8.95 -40.26
N ARG A 111 -4.56 9.26 -39.67
CA ARG A 111 -3.63 8.28 -39.07
C ARG A 111 -3.20 7.20 -40.07
N ASP A 112 -3.16 7.56 -41.34
CA ASP A 112 -2.60 6.74 -42.42
C ASP A 112 -1.16 7.20 -42.67
N TYR A 113 -0.20 6.36 -42.28
CA TYR A 113 1.21 6.73 -42.23
C TYR A 113 1.99 6.19 -43.44
N THR A 114 3.03 6.91 -43.85
CA THR A 114 3.98 6.47 -44.87
C THR A 114 5.30 6.06 -44.24
N THR A 115 5.85 4.95 -44.72
CA THR A 115 7.14 4.38 -44.29
C THR A 115 8.33 4.91 -45.08
N VAL A 116 8.11 5.74 -46.10
CA VAL A 116 9.17 6.26 -47.01
C VAL A 116 10.28 7.01 -46.27
N TYR A 117 9.96 7.62 -45.12
CA TYR A 117 10.92 8.40 -44.32
C TYR A 117 11.63 7.59 -43.23
N VAL A 118 11.30 6.30 -43.08
CA VAL A 118 11.88 5.45 -42.04
C VAL A 118 13.27 4.99 -42.48
N THR A 119 14.29 5.47 -41.78
CA THR A 119 15.68 5.07 -41.95
C THR A 119 16.05 3.96 -40.97
N GLU A 120 17.13 3.22 -41.23
CA GLU A 120 17.63 2.22 -40.29
C GLU A 120 17.98 2.85 -38.92
N GLU A 121 18.55 4.05 -38.92
CA GLU A 121 18.80 4.82 -37.69
C GLU A 121 17.51 5.09 -36.89
N SER A 122 16.42 5.48 -37.56
CA SER A 122 15.13 5.71 -36.91
C SER A 122 14.51 4.43 -36.34
N LYS A 123 14.67 3.29 -37.02
CA LYS A 123 14.25 1.98 -36.49
C LYS A 123 15.03 1.62 -35.22
N GLN A 124 16.35 1.75 -35.24
CA GLN A 124 17.19 1.45 -34.07
C GLN A 124 16.86 2.35 -32.88
N LYS A 125 16.61 3.65 -33.13
CA LYS A 125 16.14 4.58 -32.09
C LYS A 125 14.78 4.16 -31.52
N PHE A 126 13.85 3.75 -32.37
CA PHE A 126 12.54 3.28 -31.95
C PHE A 126 12.61 2.00 -31.13
N ILE A 127 13.39 1.01 -31.57
CA ILE A 127 13.62 -0.24 -30.84
C ILE A 127 14.26 0.05 -29.47
N LYS A 128 15.25 0.94 -29.41
CA LYS A 128 15.86 1.32 -28.14
C LYS A 128 14.86 1.99 -27.19
N LEU A 129 14.09 2.96 -27.69
CA LEU A 129 13.09 3.67 -26.90
C LEU A 129 12.02 2.72 -26.36
N THR A 130 11.44 1.89 -27.23
CA THR A 130 10.38 0.94 -26.82
C THR A 130 10.90 -0.08 -25.81
N ASN A 131 12.11 -0.63 -26.00
CA ASN A 131 12.72 -1.53 -25.02
C ASN A 131 12.98 -0.85 -23.66
N GLU A 132 13.43 0.41 -23.65
CA GLU A 132 13.60 1.18 -22.41
C GLU A 132 12.28 1.32 -21.67
N LYS A 133 11.22 1.73 -22.38
CA LYS A 133 9.89 1.93 -21.78
C LYS A 133 9.24 0.61 -21.33
N ALA A 134 9.47 -0.48 -22.07
CA ALA A 134 9.02 -1.81 -21.69
C ALA A 134 9.64 -2.26 -20.38
N ARG A 135 10.96 -2.09 -20.22
CA ARG A 135 11.67 -2.43 -18.97
C ARG A 135 11.16 -1.63 -17.78
N ILE A 136 10.83 -0.35 -17.98
CA ILE A 136 10.23 0.48 -16.93
C ILE A 136 8.87 -0.11 -16.53
N LEU A 137 8.00 -0.43 -17.50
CA LEU A 137 6.71 -1.06 -17.25
C LEU A 137 6.84 -2.41 -16.52
N GLU A 138 7.76 -3.27 -16.96
CA GLU A 138 8.07 -4.57 -16.33
C GLU A 138 8.47 -4.40 -14.86
N ASN A 139 9.38 -3.46 -14.58
CA ASN A 139 9.85 -3.20 -13.22
C ASN A 139 8.76 -2.60 -12.32
N ASP A 140 8.00 -1.63 -12.84
CA ASP A 140 6.92 -0.99 -12.09
C ASP A 140 5.80 -1.99 -11.78
N PHE A 141 5.47 -2.87 -12.73
CA PHE A 141 4.53 -3.97 -12.49
C PHE A 141 5.06 -4.96 -11.45
N LEU A 142 6.34 -5.32 -11.51
CA LEU A 142 6.95 -6.22 -10.53
C LEU A 142 6.87 -5.65 -9.10
N GLU A 143 7.12 -4.34 -8.94
CA GLU A 143 6.98 -3.68 -7.64
C GLU A 143 5.53 -3.64 -7.15
N LEU A 144 4.57 -3.40 -8.05
CA LEU A 144 3.13 -3.51 -7.76
C LEU A 144 2.71 -4.94 -7.37
N ASP A 145 3.20 -5.97 -8.05
CA ASP A 145 2.90 -7.38 -7.71
C ASP A 145 3.46 -7.74 -6.32
N LYS A 146 4.63 -7.21 -5.96
CA LYS A 146 5.19 -7.37 -4.60
C LYS A 146 4.32 -6.68 -3.55
N SER A 147 3.87 -5.45 -3.79
CA SER A 147 3.00 -4.74 -2.83
C SER A 147 1.62 -5.40 -2.71
N TYR A 148 1.09 -5.96 -3.81
CA TYR A 148 -0.13 -6.77 -3.81
C TYR A 148 -0.03 -7.97 -2.86
N LYS A 149 1.09 -8.70 -2.91
CA LYS A 149 1.32 -9.84 -2.01
C LYS A 149 1.31 -9.43 -0.54
N VAL A 150 1.83 -8.24 -0.22
CA VAL A 150 1.84 -7.72 1.16
C VAL A 150 0.45 -7.27 1.60
N ILE A 151 -0.25 -6.47 0.78
CA ILE A 151 -1.53 -5.87 1.16
C ILE A 151 -2.63 -6.93 1.36
N THR A 152 -2.58 -8.05 0.62
CA THR A 152 -3.56 -9.14 0.75
C THR A 152 -3.60 -9.73 2.17
N ILE A 153 -2.55 -9.60 2.99
CA ILE A 153 -2.57 -10.05 4.39
C ILE A 153 -3.64 -9.30 5.20
N TYR A 154 -3.97 -8.07 4.81
CA TYR A 154 -4.83 -7.15 5.57
C TYR A 154 -6.25 -7.00 5.03
N LEU A 155 -6.59 -7.72 3.96
CA LEU A 155 -7.85 -7.62 3.23
C LEU A 155 -8.73 -8.87 3.43
N THR A 156 -10.03 -8.67 3.33
CA THR A 156 -11.02 -9.76 3.24
C THR A 156 -10.90 -10.50 1.91
N LYS A 157 -11.58 -11.65 1.78
CA LYS A 157 -11.54 -12.43 0.53
C LYS A 157 -12.14 -11.64 -0.62
N GLU A 158 -13.26 -10.99 -0.38
CA GLU A 158 -14.00 -10.19 -1.35
C GLU A 158 -13.18 -8.98 -1.82
N GLU A 159 -12.46 -8.32 -0.91
CA GLU A 159 -11.55 -7.22 -1.25
C GLU A 159 -10.34 -7.68 -2.06
N LYS A 160 -9.81 -8.87 -1.77
CA LYS A 160 -8.72 -9.47 -2.56
C LYS A 160 -9.15 -9.71 -3.99
N GLU A 161 -10.33 -10.29 -4.21
CA GLU A 161 -10.85 -10.58 -5.54
C GLU A 161 -10.98 -9.31 -6.41
N ILE A 162 -11.27 -8.15 -5.79
CA ILE A 162 -11.31 -6.85 -6.49
C ILE A 162 -9.91 -6.43 -6.92
N LEU A 163 -8.92 -6.47 -6.00
CA LEU A 163 -7.53 -6.10 -6.31
C LEU A 163 -6.89 -7.09 -7.31
N GLU A 164 -7.24 -8.38 -7.21
CA GLU A 164 -6.72 -9.43 -8.09
C GLU A 164 -7.08 -9.17 -9.55
N LYS A 165 -8.33 -8.79 -9.83
CA LYS A 165 -8.76 -8.40 -11.19
C LYS A 165 -7.90 -7.29 -11.78
N PHE A 166 -7.56 -6.28 -10.97
CA PHE A 166 -6.67 -5.21 -11.39
C PHE A 166 -5.26 -5.73 -11.71
N ILE A 167 -4.69 -6.54 -10.81
CA ILE A 167 -3.34 -7.09 -10.96
C ILE A 167 -3.22 -8.04 -12.16
N GLU A 168 -4.20 -8.91 -12.37
CA GLU A 168 -4.23 -9.84 -13.49
C GLU A 168 -4.34 -9.12 -14.83
N GLU A 169 -5.22 -8.13 -14.93
CA GLU A 169 -5.35 -7.36 -16.17
C GLU A 169 -4.08 -6.54 -16.43
N MET A 170 -3.44 -5.98 -15.39
CA MET A 170 -2.19 -5.25 -15.53
C MET A 170 -1.06 -6.17 -16.01
N ARG A 171 -0.96 -7.38 -15.44
CA ARG A 171 -0.01 -8.42 -15.88
C ARG A 171 -0.22 -8.78 -17.35
N ARG A 172 -1.48 -8.97 -17.75
CA ARG A 172 -1.85 -9.33 -19.12
C ARG A 172 -1.37 -8.26 -20.12
N TYR A 173 -1.62 -6.99 -19.83
CA TYR A 173 -1.22 -5.90 -20.72
C TYR A 173 0.28 -5.64 -20.71
N GLU A 174 0.93 -5.74 -19.56
CA GLU A 174 2.39 -5.71 -19.46
C GLU A 174 2.99 -6.80 -20.36
N HIS A 175 2.61 -8.07 -20.16
CA HIS A 175 3.09 -9.18 -20.98
C HIS A 175 2.82 -8.98 -22.47
N PHE A 176 1.65 -8.44 -22.82
CA PHE A 176 1.31 -8.20 -24.22
C PHE A 176 2.20 -7.12 -24.85
N ILE A 177 2.43 -6.00 -24.16
CA ILE A 177 3.29 -4.91 -24.63
C ILE A 177 4.75 -5.35 -24.68
N SER A 178 5.28 -5.86 -23.57
CA SER A 178 6.68 -6.30 -23.47
C SER A 178 6.98 -7.45 -24.43
N GLY A 179 6.04 -8.38 -24.59
CA GLY A 179 6.12 -9.47 -25.56
C GLY A 179 6.18 -8.97 -27.00
N ASN A 180 5.30 -8.04 -27.39
CA ASN A 180 5.34 -7.41 -28.71
C ASN A 180 6.70 -6.72 -28.95
N ILE A 181 7.20 -5.97 -27.96
CA ILE A 181 8.48 -5.25 -28.07
C ILE A 181 9.68 -6.20 -28.21
N LYS A 182 9.70 -7.30 -27.46
CA LYS A 182 10.75 -8.34 -27.58
C LYS A 182 10.75 -9.00 -28.96
N ASN A 183 9.57 -9.22 -29.55
CA ASN A 183 9.46 -9.76 -30.89
C ASN A 183 10.03 -8.81 -31.97
N TYR A 184 10.01 -7.49 -31.74
CA TYR A 184 10.62 -6.50 -32.65
C TYR A 184 12.13 -6.38 -32.52
N GLY A 185 12.71 -6.70 -31.37
CA GLY A 185 14.17 -6.72 -31.18
C GLY A 185 14.90 -7.67 -32.14
N ASN A 186 14.17 -8.59 -32.77
CA ASN A 186 14.68 -9.60 -33.71
C ASN A 186 14.28 -9.33 -35.17
N GLY A 187 13.50 -8.28 -35.48
CA GLY A 187 12.85 -8.11 -36.78
C GLY A 187 13.22 -6.80 -37.50
N GLU A 188 13.75 -6.92 -38.72
CA GLU A 188 13.96 -5.79 -39.65
C GLU A 188 12.65 -5.27 -40.29
N ASP A 189 11.51 -5.94 -40.04
CA ASP A 189 10.23 -5.68 -40.70
C ASP A 189 9.53 -4.46 -40.11
N ILE A 190 9.51 -3.39 -40.91
CA ILE A 190 8.84 -2.12 -40.61
C ILE A 190 7.33 -2.27 -40.33
N ARG A 191 6.66 -3.28 -40.89
CA ARG A 191 5.22 -3.52 -40.66
C ARG A 191 4.94 -3.91 -39.22
N LEU A 192 5.89 -4.59 -38.57
CA LEU A 192 5.79 -4.96 -37.18
C LEU A 192 5.82 -3.73 -36.26
N LEU A 193 6.65 -2.74 -36.60
CA LEU A 193 6.76 -1.46 -35.87
C LEU A 193 5.50 -0.59 -36.09
N GLU A 194 4.96 -0.59 -37.31
CA GLU A 194 3.69 0.09 -37.64
C GLU A 194 2.52 -0.52 -36.86
N ASN A 195 2.43 -1.86 -36.80
CA ASN A 195 1.41 -2.56 -36.04
C ASN A 195 1.46 -2.23 -34.53
N PHE A 196 2.66 -2.07 -33.96
CA PHE A 196 2.79 -1.64 -32.56
C PHE A 196 2.15 -0.27 -32.31
N ILE A 197 2.40 0.67 -33.22
CA ILE A 197 1.83 2.02 -33.17
C ILE A 197 0.31 1.95 -33.35
N HIS A 198 -0.19 1.10 -34.24
CA HIS A 198 -1.61 0.86 -34.38
C HIS A 198 -2.25 0.32 -33.09
N TYR A 199 -1.63 -0.68 -32.45
CA TYR A 199 -2.09 -1.22 -31.16
C TYR A 199 -2.06 -0.18 -30.03
N SER A 200 -1.08 0.73 -30.04
CA SER A 200 -1.02 1.85 -29.09
C SER A 200 -2.27 2.73 -29.13
N ALA A 201 -2.81 2.96 -30.33
CA ALA A 201 -3.97 3.81 -30.55
C ALA A 201 -5.32 3.10 -30.36
N THR A 202 -5.32 1.76 -30.34
CA THR A 202 -6.52 0.90 -30.32
C THR A 202 -6.50 -0.01 -29.09
N VAL A 203 -5.87 -1.18 -29.20
CA VAL A 203 -5.90 -2.28 -28.21
C VAL A 203 -5.35 -1.85 -26.84
N TYR A 204 -4.22 -1.14 -26.80
CA TYR A 204 -3.63 -0.70 -25.53
C TYR A 204 -4.47 0.39 -24.87
N LYS A 205 -5.13 1.23 -25.67
CA LYS A 205 -5.99 2.30 -25.18
C LYS A 205 -7.28 1.76 -24.56
N GLU A 206 -7.95 0.81 -25.22
CA GLU A 206 -9.10 0.11 -24.66
C GLU A 206 -8.72 -0.64 -23.37
N GLY A 207 -7.57 -1.31 -23.40
CA GLY A 207 -7.02 -1.97 -22.22
C GLY A 207 -6.76 -1.06 -21.05
N TYR A 208 -6.16 0.10 -21.31
CA TYR A 208 -5.91 1.11 -20.29
C TYR A 208 -7.20 1.68 -19.70
N GLN A 209 -8.24 1.89 -20.51
CA GLN A 209 -9.56 2.31 -19.99
C GLN A 209 -10.16 1.26 -19.06
N LYS A 210 -10.06 -0.02 -19.42
CA LYS A 210 -10.49 -1.13 -18.55
C LYS A 210 -9.67 -1.17 -17.25
N LEU A 211 -8.36 -1.02 -17.33
CA LEU A 211 -7.48 -0.94 -16.17
C LEU A 211 -7.84 0.22 -15.24
N ARG A 212 -8.22 1.38 -15.78
CA ARG A 212 -8.66 2.54 -14.97
C ARG A 212 -9.94 2.24 -14.18
N VAL A 213 -10.86 1.43 -14.73
CA VAL A 213 -12.05 0.99 -14.00
C VAL A 213 -11.63 0.13 -12.80
N TYR A 214 -10.79 -0.87 -13.03
CA TYR A 214 -10.31 -1.75 -11.96
C TYR A 214 -9.42 -1.03 -10.93
N GLU A 215 -8.58 -0.10 -11.37
CA GLU A 215 -7.78 0.77 -10.49
C GLU A 215 -8.70 1.57 -9.55
N ASN A 216 -9.77 2.16 -10.08
CA ASN A 216 -10.73 2.91 -9.27
C ASN A 216 -11.49 2.02 -8.29
N GLU A 217 -11.89 0.81 -8.70
CA GLU A 217 -12.51 -0.18 -7.80
C GLU A 217 -11.56 -0.58 -6.66
N ALA A 218 -10.28 -0.83 -6.99
CA ALA A 218 -9.26 -1.09 -6.00
C ALA A 218 -9.05 0.12 -5.07
N ASP A 219 -8.93 1.35 -5.59
CA ASP A 219 -8.75 2.57 -4.77
C ASP A 219 -9.94 2.78 -3.82
N ASN A 220 -11.15 2.47 -4.25
CA ASN A 220 -12.33 2.52 -3.38
C ASN A 220 -12.24 1.55 -2.19
N VAL A 221 -11.65 0.37 -2.37
CA VAL A 221 -11.35 -0.55 -1.26
C VAL A 221 -10.29 0.05 -0.34
N LEU A 222 -9.20 0.58 -0.90
CA LEU A 222 -8.11 1.18 -0.12
C LEU A 222 -8.61 2.36 0.73
N ILE A 223 -9.39 3.27 0.14
CA ILE A 223 -9.93 4.45 0.81
C ILE A 223 -10.82 4.07 2.00
N LYS A 224 -11.61 2.98 1.92
CA LYS A 224 -12.41 2.51 3.06
C LYS A 224 -11.55 2.14 4.27
N HIS A 225 -10.34 1.62 4.05
CA HIS A 225 -9.41 1.29 5.12
C HIS A 225 -8.56 2.48 5.57
N LEU A 226 -8.17 3.37 4.65
CA LEU A 226 -7.37 4.56 4.95
C LEU A 226 -8.18 5.65 5.66
N PHE A 227 -9.48 5.77 5.33
CA PHE A 227 -10.39 6.79 5.84
C PHE A 227 -11.69 6.13 6.31
N PRO A 228 -11.76 5.69 7.59
CA PRO A 228 -13.00 5.19 8.16
C PRO A 228 -14.12 6.25 8.03
N GLU A 229 -15.36 5.80 7.88
CA GLU A 229 -16.59 6.61 7.77
C GLU A 229 -16.64 7.86 8.69
N LYS A 230 -16.07 7.77 9.89
CA LYS A 230 -16.00 8.87 10.86
C LYS A 230 -15.13 10.06 10.41
N VAL A 231 -14.08 9.82 9.61
CA VAL A 231 -13.21 10.86 9.04
C VAL A 231 -13.83 11.41 7.75
N ARG A 232 -14.51 10.56 6.98
CA ARG A 232 -15.17 10.95 5.72
C ARG A 232 -16.26 12.00 5.91
N ARG A 233 -16.98 11.97 7.05
CA ARG A 233 -18.00 12.97 7.43
C ARG A 233 -17.44 14.32 7.91
N LEU A 234 -16.14 14.42 8.18
CA LEU A 234 -15.49 15.67 8.60
C LEU A 234 -14.88 16.46 7.44
N VAL A 235 -14.86 15.89 6.23
CA VAL A 235 -14.21 16.45 5.03
C VAL A 235 -15.24 16.80 3.93
N ILE A 236 -16.54 16.64 4.21
CA ILE A 236 -17.66 17.06 3.34
C ILE A 236 -18.43 18.18 4.03
#